data_AF-A0A8J7XW23-F1
#
_entry.id   AF-A0A8J7XW23-F1
#
_cell.length_a   1.000
_cell.length_b   1.000
_cell.length_c   1.000
_cell.angle_alpha   90.00
_cell.angle_beta   90.00
_cell.angle_gamma   90.00
#
_symmetry.space_group_name_H-M   'P 1'
#
loop_
_entity.id
_entity.type
_entity.pdbx_description
1 polymer ?
#
loop_
_entity_poly.entity_id
_entity_poly.type
_entity_poly.pdbx_seq_one_letter_code
_entity_poly.pdbx_strand_id
1 'polypeptide(L)'
;MLTMKFFFLSVALLAVFAVGATFRSADVLVLCVPLLFYFLFALQGEPPETIIKRAPLPERGMAESVIPISFEMVVENPPHFTEVMDRATGKLMGSNYFLLSREKDVECEYDLKLRRGTLNIGPITVRHHNFLFTQFWEYTSEEIESIVVIPRVHELKPIKMRPRHTRVFYGTLPARRAGIGEEFFSLREYCAGDEYRKINWKASSRYGDLVVNEFEALKITDVIIILDARRENALGEEKSILDYSLDAAASLSAATLKGGNRLGFFSYGDSFHRLYPGTTRRHLLKILEILTEIRPKGSLRLDYVKNFISAFFSRGSQLILVSPLLDTSFLSGVQGLYALGFDVMVVSPSPIKIQWLYCNKDIYHELSKKILEEERTRLLSMLREYAIVVDWDVEMPLGQPLSEVRLFRPRR
;
A
#
# COMPACT_ATOMS: atom_id res chain seq x y z
N MET A 1 37.76 -17.34 7.22
CA MET A 1 37.74 -16.75 8.58
C MET A 1 37.75 -17.85 9.63
N LEU A 2 38.40 -17.62 10.77
CA LEU A 2 38.46 -18.57 11.89
C LEU A 2 37.29 -18.31 12.85
N THR A 3 36.66 -19.37 13.36
CA THR A 3 35.57 -19.24 14.34
C THR A 3 36.09 -19.21 15.78
N MET A 4 35.24 -18.81 16.73
CA MET A 4 35.54 -18.91 18.17
C MET A 4 35.94 -20.33 18.59
N LYS A 5 35.39 -21.37 17.95
CA LYS A 5 35.76 -22.77 18.23
C LYS A 5 37.23 -23.05 17.93
N PHE A 6 37.76 -22.47 16.85
CA PHE A 6 39.18 -22.59 16.54
C PHE A 6 40.06 -21.91 17.60
N PHE A 7 39.65 -20.73 18.08
CA PHE A 7 40.37 -20.04 19.15
C PHE A 7 40.34 -20.85 20.46
N PHE A 8 39.19 -21.35 20.89
CA PHE A 8 39.09 -22.21 22.07
C PHE A 8 39.97 -23.46 21.96
N LEU A 9 39.97 -24.11 20.79
CA LEU A 9 40.83 -25.24 20.53
C LEU A 9 42.32 -24.88 20.66
N SER A 10 42.73 -23.75 20.08
CA SER A 10 44.13 -23.28 20.15
C SER A 10 44.56 -22.98 21.59
N VAL A 11 43.69 -22.36 22.39
CA VAL A 11 43.94 -22.05 23.81
C VAL A 11 44.00 -23.35 24.62
N ALA A 12 43.09 -24.30 24.38
CA ALA A 12 43.10 -25.59 25.07
C ALA A 12 44.37 -26.38 24.77
N LEU A 13 44.80 -26.43 23.50
CA LEU A 13 46.06 -27.08 23.10
C LEU A 13 47.27 -26.43 23.79
N LEU A 14 47.35 -25.10 23.80
CA LEU A 14 48.43 -24.35 24.47
C LEU A 14 48.42 -24.55 25.99
N ALA A 15 47.25 -24.56 26.62
CA ALA A 15 47.12 -24.76 28.07
C ALA A 15 47.58 -26.16 28.50
N VAL A 16 47.12 -27.21 27.80
CA VAL A 16 47.54 -28.60 28.09
C VAL A 16 49.06 -28.77 27.87
N PHE A 17 49.59 -28.17 26.80
CA PHE A 17 51.03 -28.19 26.53
C PHE A 17 51.83 -27.45 27.62
N ALA A 18 51.38 -26.26 28.04
CA ALA A 18 52.04 -25.48 29.08
C ALA A 18 52.06 -26.20 30.43
N VAL A 19 50.94 -26.84 30.82
CA VAL A 19 50.86 -27.65 32.05
C VAL A 19 51.81 -28.85 31.96
N GLY A 20 51.76 -29.61 30.86
CA GLY A 20 52.64 -30.76 30.65
C GLY A 20 54.13 -30.39 30.67
N ALA A 21 54.50 -29.26 30.07
CA ALA A 21 55.87 -28.75 30.06
C ALA A 21 56.33 -28.26 31.44
N THR A 22 55.45 -27.56 32.18
CA THR A 22 55.76 -27.01 33.52
C THR A 22 56.00 -28.11 34.53
N PHE A 23 55.16 -29.15 34.54
CA PHE A 23 55.28 -30.29 35.45
C PHE A 23 56.19 -31.41 34.91
N ARG A 24 56.73 -31.28 33.69
CA ARG A 24 57.57 -32.28 33.00
C ARG A 24 56.94 -33.68 32.95
N SER A 25 55.62 -33.75 32.90
CA SER A 25 54.86 -34.99 32.90
C SER A 25 54.61 -35.48 31.48
N ALA A 26 55.22 -36.61 31.11
CA ALA A 26 55.01 -37.24 29.80
C ALA A 26 53.53 -37.59 29.56
N ASP A 27 52.83 -38.06 30.59
CA ASP A 27 51.42 -38.47 30.50
C ASP A 27 50.49 -37.31 30.07
N VAL A 28 50.74 -36.10 30.56
CA VAL A 28 49.97 -34.91 30.18
C VAL A 28 50.30 -34.44 28.77
N LEU A 29 51.57 -34.58 28.34
CA LEU A 29 51.97 -34.23 26.97
C LEU A 29 51.35 -35.16 25.93
N VAL A 30 51.06 -36.43 26.27
CA VAL A 30 50.35 -37.35 25.38
C VAL A 30 48.94 -36.84 25.05
N LEU A 31 48.29 -36.11 25.96
CA LEU A 31 46.98 -35.50 25.70
C LEU A 31 47.03 -34.38 24.64
N CYS A 32 48.21 -33.83 24.35
CA CYS A 32 48.38 -32.88 23.24
C CYS A 32 48.24 -33.56 21.87
N VAL A 33 48.54 -34.86 21.74
CA VAL A 33 48.51 -35.57 20.45
C VAL A 33 47.12 -35.53 19.78
N PRO A 34 46.00 -35.91 20.44
CA PRO A 34 44.68 -35.81 19.83
C PRO A 34 44.24 -34.36 19.57
N LEU A 35 44.62 -33.42 20.45
CA LEU A 35 44.32 -31.99 20.26
C LEU A 35 45.10 -31.40 19.07
N LEU A 36 46.34 -31.81 18.87
CA LEU A 36 47.18 -31.40 17.75
C LEU A 36 46.67 -32.00 16.44
N PHE A 37 46.24 -33.26 16.45
CA PHE A 37 45.59 -33.88 15.29
C PHE A 37 44.29 -33.14 14.92
N TYR A 38 43.45 -32.84 15.90
CA TYR A 38 42.22 -32.07 15.70
C TYR A 38 42.52 -30.63 15.22
N PHE A 39 43.59 -30.00 15.71
CA PHE A 39 44.04 -28.68 15.26
C PHE A 39 44.55 -28.67 13.83
N LEU A 40 45.37 -29.66 13.44
CA LEU A 40 45.84 -29.82 12.06
C LEU A 40 44.67 -30.09 11.11
N PHE A 41 43.73 -30.93 11.50
CA PHE A 41 42.51 -31.18 10.72
C PHE A 41 41.62 -29.93 10.63
N ALA A 42 41.55 -29.12 11.69
CA ALA A 42 40.81 -27.86 11.70
C ALA A 42 41.38 -26.79 10.76
N LEU A 43 42.63 -26.93 10.31
CA LEU A 43 43.28 -26.04 9.34
C LEU A 43 43.07 -26.48 7.88
N GLN A 44 42.53 -27.69 7.65
CA GLN A 44 42.28 -28.20 6.30
C GLN A 44 40.97 -27.65 5.73
N GLY A 45 41.00 -27.36 4.42
CA GLY A 45 39.86 -26.97 3.61
C GLY A 45 40.22 -25.85 2.64
N GLU A 46 39.68 -25.95 1.43
CA GLU A 46 39.81 -24.92 0.40
C GLU A 46 38.49 -24.15 0.29
N PRO A 47 38.53 -22.85 -0.04
CA PRO A 47 37.31 -22.10 -0.31
C PRO A 47 36.58 -22.71 -1.52
N PRO A 48 35.32 -23.15 -1.37
CA PRO A 48 34.55 -23.59 -2.53
C PRO A 48 34.22 -22.38 -3.42
N GLU A 49 34.25 -22.58 -4.73
CA GLU A 49 33.74 -21.60 -5.68
C GLU A 49 32.22 -21.70 -5.73
N THR A 50 31.54 -20.57 -5.52
CA THR A 50 30.08 -20.53 -5.42
C THR A 50 29.52 -19.52 -6.41
N ILE A 51 28.67 -20.00 -7.30
CA ILE A 51 27.96 -19.19 -8.29
C ILE A 51 26.49 -19.13 -7.87
N ILE A 52 25.96 -17.92 -7.73
CA ILE A 52 24.57 -17.68 -7.34
C ILE A 52 23.88 -16.96 -8.49
N LYS A 53 22.68 -17.42 -8.85
CA LYS A 53 21.82 -16.77 -9.85
C LYS A 53 20.42 -16.68 -9.28
N ARG A 54 19.89 -15.45 -9.19
CA ARG A 54 18.51 -15.23 -8.78
C ARG A 54 17.58 -15.26 -9.99
N ALA A 55 16.38 -15.79 -9.80
CA ALA A 55 15.31 -15.64 -10.80
C ALA A 55 14.89 -14.17 -10.93
N PRO A 56 14.58 -13.68 -12.14
CA PRO A 56 14.26 -12.27 -12.36
C PRO A 56 13.02 -11.85 -11.55
N LEU A 57 13.16 -10.81 -10.72
CA LEU A 57 12.06 -10.28 -9.94
C LEU A 57 11.23 -9.29 -10.75
N PRO A 58 9.92 -9.16 -10.44
CA PRO A 58 9.08 -8.15 -11.08
C PRO A 58 9.50 -6.75 -10.64
N GLU A 59 9.60 -5.80 -11.58
CA GLU A 59 9.88 -4.39 -11.27
C GLU A 59 8.84 -3.77 -10.33
N ARG A 60 7.59 -4.26 -10.40
CA ARG A 60 6.44 -3.74 -9.65
C ARG A 60 5.64 -4.86 -9.02
N GLY A 61 5.27 -4.68 -7.76
CA GLY A 61 4.39 -5.57 -7.01
C GLY A 61 3.19 -4.84 -6.42
N MET A 62 2.19 -5.58 -5.94
CA MET A 62 1.04 -5.01 -5.23
C MET A 62 1.16 -5.30 -3.73
N ALA A 63 0.82 -4.33 -2.89
CA ALA A 63 0.81 -4.51 -1.44
C ALA A 63 -0.07 -5.71 -1.04
N GLU A 64 0.39 -6.46 -0.04
CA GLU A 64 -0.23 -7.68 0.50
C GLU A 64 -0.19 -8.92 -0.41
N SER A 65 0.27 -8.80 -1.66
CA SER A 65 0.55 -9.99 -2.47
C SER A 65 1.76 -10.75 -1.91
N VAL A 66 1.73 -12.07 -2.09
CA VAL A 66 2.84 -12.96 -1.76
C VAL A 66 3.51 -13.33 -3.07
N ILE A 67 4.83 -13.15 -3.13
CA ILE A 67 5.64 -13.51 -4.29
C ILE A 67 6.66 -14.54 -3.83
N PRO A 68 6.79 -15.68 -4.52
CA PRO A 68 7.88 -16.61 -4.29
C PRO A 68 9.17 -16.01 -4.84
N ILE A 69 10.23 -16.07 -4.03
CA ILE A 69 11.58 -15.69 -4.44
C ILE A 69 12.40 -16.95 -4.50
N SER A 70 12.93 -17.24 -5.68
CA SER A 70 13.82 -18.36 -5.91
C SER A 70 15.19 -17.91 -6.39
N PHE A 71 16.21 -18.65 -5.97
CA PHE A 71 17.55 -18.52 -6.49
C PHE A 71 18.20 -19.90 -6.59
N GLU A 72 19.04 -20.04 -7.62
CA GLU A 72 19.87 -21.22 -7.86
C GLU A 72 21.29 -20.94 -7.38
N MET A 73 21.87 -21.90 -6.69
CA MET A 73 23.25 -21.86 -6.24
C MET A 73 23.97 -23.12 -6.72
N VAL A 74 25.12 -22.93 -7.36
CA VAL A 74 26.05 -23.98 -7.75
C VAL A 74 27.32 -23.83 -6.93
N VAL A 75 27.67 -24.86 -6.16
CA VAL A 75 28.86 -24.90 -5.31
C VAL A 75 29.83 -25.94 -5.86
N GLU A 76 30.98 -25.50 -6.36
CA GLU A 76 32.06 -26.41 -6.73
C GLU A 76 32.72 -26.98 -5.48
N ASN A 77 32.83 -28.31 -5.40
CA ASN A 77 33.31 -29.05 -4.22
C ASN A 77 32.54 -28.69 -2.93
N PRO A 78 31.27 -29.09 -2.81
CA PRO A 78 30.41 -28.62 -1.74
C PRO A 78 30.94 -29.05 -0.36
N PRO A 79 31.11 -28.09 0.57
CA PRO A 79 31.56 -28.38 1.91
C PRO A 79 30.47 -29.12 2.69
N HIS A 80 30.84 -29.58 3.88
CA HIS A 80 29.91 -30.32 4.73
C HIS A 80 28.68 -29.52 5.16
N PHE A 81 28.84 -28.22 5.40
CA PHE A 81 27.75 -27.35 5.83
C PHE A 81 27.85 -26.01 5.11
N THR A 82 26.73 -25.57 4.55
CA THR A 82 26.60 -24.27 3.91
C THR A 82 25.38 -23.56 4.48
N GLU A 83 25.59 -22.39 5.07
CA GLU A 83 24.52 -21.49 5.50
C GLU A 83 24.26 -20.49 4.38
N VAL A 84 23.01 -20.31 3.99
CA VAL A 84 22.60 -19.32 2.98
C VAL A 84 21.55 -18.41 3.58
N MET A 85 21.72 -17.11 3.42
CA MET A 85 20.77 -16.10 3.89
C MET A 85 20.58 -15.02 2.84
N ASP A 86 19.36 -14.85 2.37
CA ASP A 86 19.01 -13.76 1.46
C ASP A 86 18.42 -12.58 2.23
N ARG A 87 19.09 -11.42 2.26
CA ARG A 87 18.58 -10.25 3.00
C ARG A 87 17.38 -9.62 2.27
N ALA A 88 16.25 -9.49 2.94
CA ALA A 88 15.08 -8.81 2.40
C ALA A 88 14.52 -7.78 3.39
N THR A 89 14.10 -6.63 2.89
CA THR A 89 13.53 -5.51 3.70
C THR A 89 12.02 -5.64 3.96
N GLY A 90 11.43 -6.82 3.75
CA GLY A 90 9.99 -7.07 3.78
C GLY A 90 9.54 -8.04 4.88
N LYS A 91 8.25 -8.38 4.91
CA LYS A 91 7.73 -9.39 5.84
C LYS A 91 7.88 -10.77 5.21
N LEU A 92 8.83 -11.52 5.74
CA LEU A 92 9.07 -12.91 5.35
C LEU A 92 7.92 -13.81 5.84
N MET A 93 7.45 -14.69 4.97
CA MET A 93 6.51 -15.76 5.31
C MET A 93 7.31 -17.05 5.46
N GLY A 94 7.91 -17.24 6.63
CA GLY A 94 8.81 -18.37 6.91
C GLY A 94 10.24 -17.92 7.14
N SER A 95 11.20 -18.64 6.57
CA SER A 95 12.63 -18.40 6.72
C SER A 95 13.28 -18.19 5.35
N ASN A 96 14.08 -17.15 5.24
CA ASN A 96 15.02 -16.89 4.14
C ASN A 96 16.44 -17.42 4.45
N TYR A 97 16.54 -18.24 5.51
CA TYR A 97 17.77 -18.89 5.95
C TYR A 97 17.68 -20.38 5.63
N PHE A 98 18.69 -20.89 4.93
CA PHE A 98 18.82 -22.28 4.51
C PHE A 98 20.12 -22.87 5.05
N LEU A 99 20.06 -24.11 5.54
CA LEU A 99 21.23 -24.87 5.96
C LEU A 99 21.32 -26.13 5.09
N LEU A 100 22.40 -26.22 4.31
CA LEU A 100 22.59 -27.23 3.26
C LEU A 100 23.80 -28.11 3.62
N SER A 101 23.79 -29.37 3.19
CA SER A 101 24.84 -30.34 3.52
C SER A 101 25.29 -31.12 2.29
N ARG A 102 26.52 -30.85 1.83
CA ARG A 102 27.14 -31.52 0.66
C ARG A 102 26.31 -31.47 -0.63
N GLU A 103 25.53 -30.41 -0.81
CA GLU A 103 24.71 -30.22 -2.01
C GLU A 103 25.46 -29.35 -3.03
N LYS A 104 25.53 -29.84 -4.27
CA LYS A 104 26.24 -29.17 -5.37
C LYS A 104 25.36 -28.15 -6.07
N ASP A 105 24.17 -28.57 -6.47
CA ASP A 105 23.18 -27.75 -7.15
C ASP A 105 21.97 -27.62 -6.23
N VAL A 106 21.67 -26.40 -5.82
CA VAL A 106 20.61 -26.11 -4.84
C VAL A 106 19.68 -25.05 -5.38
N GLU A 107 18.39 -25.36 -5.36
CA GLU A 107 17.32 -24.40 -5.56
C GLU A 107 16.73 -24.05 -4.19
N CYS A 108 16.74 -22.77 -3.84
CA CYS A 108 16.15 -22.27 -2.61
C CYS A 108 14.97 -21.36 -2.96
N GLU A 109 13.84 -21.58 -2.30
CA GLU A 109 12.63 -20.78 -2.48
C GLU A 109 12.10 -20.31 -1.13
N TYR A 110 11.66 -19.05 -1.06
CA TYR A 110 10.93 -18.51 0.09
C TYR A 110 9.86 -17.52 -0.32
N ASP A 111 8.80 -17.43 0.48
CA ASP A 111 7.69 -16.53 0.24
C ASP A 111 7.92 -15.17 0.91
N LEU A 112 7.77 -14.10 0.14
CA LEU A 112 7.84 -12.73 0.64
C LEU A 112 6.49 -12.04 0.51
N LYS A 113 5.94 -11.59 1.64
CA LYS A 113 4.74 -10.75 1.65
C LYS A 113 5.14 -9.30 1.38
N LEU A 114 4.67 -8.76 0.26
CA LEU A 114 5.01 -7.41 -0.17
C LEU A 114 4.35 -6.35 0.71
N ARG A 115 5.17 -5.42 1.22
CA ARG A 115 4.72 -4.21 1.91
C ARG A 115 4.95 -3.00 1.01
N ARG A 116 4.03 -2.03 1.07
CA ARG A 116 4.07 -0.82 0.22
C ARG A 116 5.37 -0.02 0.38
N GLY A 117 5.95 0.36 -0.75
CA GLY A 117 7.19 1.12 -0.83
C GLY A 117 8.21 0.40 -1.70
N THR A 118 9.47 0.83 -1.60
CA THR A 118 10.58 0.16 -2.28
C THR A 118 11.12 -0.95 -1.40
N LEU A 119 11.10 -2.18 -1.92
CA LEU A 119 11.55 -3.38 -1.24
C LEU A 119 12.86 -3.84 -1.88
N ASN A 120 13.94 -3.82 -1.10
CA ASN A 120 15.24 -4.30 -1.54
C ASN A 120 15.41 -5.76 -1.10
N ILE A 121 15.84 -6.60 -2.04
CA ILE A 121 16.08 -8.03 -1.88
C ILE A 121 17.53 -8.31 -2.31
N GLY A 122 18.26 -9.03 -1.48
CA GLY A 122 19.70 -9.13 -1.51
C GLY A 122 20.38 -8.14 -0.55
N PRO A 123 21.69 -8.30 -0.35
CA PRO A 123 22.54 -9.33 -0.96
C PRO A 123 22.33 -10.71 -0.33
N ILE A 124 22.61 -11.77 -1.10
CA ILE A 124 22.64 -13.15 -0.64
C ILE A 124 24.00 -13.38 0.00
N THR A 125 23.99 -13.78 1.28
CA THR A 125 25.19 -14.14 2.04
C THR A 125 25.26 -15.65 2.16
N VAL A 126 26.37 -16.24 1.73
CA VAL A 126 26.64 -17.67 1.85
C VAL A 126 27.85 -17.88 2.75
N ARG A 127 27.73 -18.77 3.74
CA ARG A 127 28.83 -19.18 4.60
C ARG A 127 29.06 -20.67 4.49
N HIS A 128 30.22 -21.02 3.97
CA HIS A 128 30.70 -22.38 3.87
C HIS A 128 31.48 -22.73 5.12
N HIS A 129 31.04 -23.74 5.86
CA HIS A 129 31.72 -24.22 7.05
C HIS A 129 32.46 -25.52 6.75
N ASN A 130 33.66 -25.63 7.32
CA ASN A 130 34.33 -26.92 7.35
C ASN A 130 33.60 -27.89 8.32
N PHE A 131 33.91 -29.18 8.22
CA PHE A 131 33.23 -30.24 9.01
C PHE A 131 33.19 -29.96 10.52
N LEU A 132 34.24 -29.31 11.05
CA LEU A 132 34.36 -29.02 12.49
C LEU A 132 33.77 -27.67 12.91
N PHE A 133 33.26 -26.85 11.99
CA PHE A 133 32.86 -25.46 12.23
C PHE A 133 33.98 -24.61 12.86
N THR A 134 35.24 -24.94 12.61
CA THR A 134 36.41 -24.17 13.07
C THR A 134 36.76 -23.05 12.10
N GLN A 135 36.40 -23.21 10.84
CA GLN A 135 36.62 -22.22 9.79
C GLN A 135 35.35 -22.02 8.98
N PHE A 136 35.18 -20.82 8.44
CA PHE A 136 34.18 -20.54 7.43
C PHE A 136 34.70 -19.61 6.34
N TRP A 137 34.16 -19.75 5.14
CA TRP A 137 34.34 -18.82 4.03
C TRP A 137 33.01 -18.13 3.76
N GLU A 138 33.01 -16.81 3.72
CA GLU A 138 31.81 -16.01 3.48
C GLU A 138 31.89 -15.40 2.09
N TYR A 139 30.86 -15.65 1.30
CA TYR A 139 30.63 -15.03 0.00
C TYR A 139 29.37 -14.19 0.09
N THR A 140 29.38 -12.98 -0.47
CA THR A 140 28.21 -12.10 -0.52
C THR A 140 28.00 -11.68 -1.96
N SER A 141 26.80 -11.89 -2.49
CA SER A 141 26.45 -11.44 -3.84
C SER A 141 26.43 -9.91 -3.91
N GLU A 142 26.85 -9.35 -5.04
CA GLU A 142 26.76 -7.90 -5.27
C GLU A 142 25.36 -7.47 -5.76
N GLU A 143 24.58 -8.41 -6.29
CA GLU A 143 23.26 -8.14 -6.85
C GLU A 143 22.24 -7.82 -5.73
N ILE A 144 21.75 -6.58 -5.76
CA ILE A 144 20.63 -6.10 -4.96
C ILE A 144 19.54 -5.67 -5.94
N GLU A 145 18.41 -6.36 -5.88
CA GLU A 145 17.24 -6.05 -6.70
C GLU A 145 16.21 -5.29 -5.88
N SER A 146 15.48 -4.38 -6.52
CA SER A 146 14.46 -3.56 -5.88
C SER A 146 13.11 -3.73 -6.55
N ILE A 147 12.07 -4.00 -5.76
CA ILE A 147 10.68 -4.07 -6.21
C ILE A 147 9.94 -2.84 -5.71
N VAL A 148 9.25 -2.13 -6.62
CA VAL A 148 8.35 -1.02 -6.24
C VAL A 148 6.97 -1.58 -5.96
N VAL A 149 6.54 -1.53 -4.70
CA VAL A 149 5.26 -2.10 -4.24
C VAL A 149 4.20 -1.01 -4.15
N ILE A 150 3.24 -1.01 -5.08
CA ILE A 150 2.12 -0.07 -5.12
C ILE A 150 1.04 -0.43 -4.08
N PRO A 151 0.20 0.53 -3.65
CA PRO A 151 -0.97 0.24 -2.83
C PRO A 151 -1.91 -0.78 -3.48
N ARG A 152 -2.72 -1.45 -2.67
CA ARG A 152 -3.68 -2.44 -3.15
C ARG A 152 -4.82 -1.73 -3.89
N VAL A 153 -5.12 -2.20 -5.10
CA VAL A 153 -6.19 -1.66 -5.93
C VAL A 153 -7.35 -2.65 -5.93
N HIS A 154 -8.45 -2.28 -5.27
CA HIS A 154 -9.69 -3.03 -5.30
C HIS A 154 -10.52 -2.62 -6.52
N GLU A 155 -11.12 -3.59 -7.20
CA GLU A 155 -12.06 -3.28 -8.27
C GLU A 155 -13.37 -2.74 -7.67
N LEU A 156 -13.65 -1.46 -7.96
CA LEU A 156 -14.89 -0.80 -7.55
C LEU A 156 -15.81 -0.65 -8.76
N LYS A 157 -17.12 -0.71 -8.50
CA LYS A 157 -18.11 -0.28 -9.49
C LYS A 157 -17.96 1.23 -9.75
N PRO A 158 -18.35 1.73 -10.94
CA PRO A 158 -18.39 3.16 -11.20
C PRO A 158 -19.19 3.88 -10.11
N ILE A 159 -18.52 4.84 -9.45
CA ILE A 159 -19.11 5.58 -8.34
C ILE A 159 -20.20 6.48 -8.93
N LYS A 160 -21.42 6.37 -8.42
CA LYS A 160 -22.49 7.28 -8.81
C LYS A 160 -22.13 8.66 -8.26
N MET A 161 -22.02 9.63 -9.14
CA MET A 161 -21.59 11.00 -8.83
C MET A 161 -22.64 11.98 -9.34
N ARG A 162 -22.97 13.01 -8.55
CA ARG A 162 -23.91 14.08 -8.95
C ARG A 162 -23.28 15.46 -8.77
N PRO A 163 -22.32 15.84 -9.62
CA PRO A 163 -21.67 17.15 -9.58
C PRO A 163 -22.66 18.29 -9.84
N ARG A 164 -22.42 19.47 -9.27
CA ARG A 164 -23.17 20.72 -9.43
C ARG A 164 -22.89 21.36 -10.79
N HIS A 165 -21.68 21.20 -11.31
CA HIS A 165 -21.24 21.75 -12.57
C HIS A 165 -20.53 20.68 -13.40
N THR A 166 -20.86 20.60 -14.69
CA THR A 166 -20.26 19.66 -15.65
C THR A 166 -19.73 20.42 -16.87
N ARG A 167 -18.60 19.99 -17.44
CA ARG A 167 -17.99 20.64 -18.62
C ARG A 167 -18.64 20.15 -19.92
N VAL A 168 -18.51 20.90 -21.02
CA VAL A 168 -19.29 20.68 -22.26
C VAL A 168 -18.90 19.43 -23.07
N PHE A 169 -17.89 18.66 -22.66
CA PHE A 169 -17.44 17.45 -23.37
C PHE A 169 -18.27 16.20 -23.02
N TYR A 170 -18.56 15.36 -24.03
CA TYR A 170 -19.29 14.10 -23.90
C TYR A 170 -18.60 13.12 -22.94
N GLY A 171 -19.31 12.59 -21.93
CA GLY A 171 -18.77 11.67 -20.93
C GLY A 171 -19.85 10.91 -20.15
N THR A 172 -19.49 9.93 -19.33
CA THR A 172 -20.42 8.90 -18.80
C THR A 172 -21.31 9.32 -17.61
N LEU A 173 -21.23 10.56 -17.13
CA LEU A 173 -22.09 11.04 -16.03
C LEU A 173 -23.24 11.93 -16.54
N PRO A 174 -24.44 11.83 -15.92
CA PRO A 174 -25.58 12.69 -16.23
C PRO A 174 -25.32 14.16 -15.81
N ALA A 175 -25.61 15.11 -16.71
CA ALA A 175 -25.56 16.55 -16.45
C ALA A 175 -26.95 17.18 -16.37
N ARG A 176 -27.15 18.17 -15.49
CA ARG A 176 -28.44 18.88 -15.23
C ARG A 176 -29.03 19.72 -16.38
N ARG A 177 -28.83 19.33 -17.64
CA ARG A 177 -29.38 19.95 -18.85
C ARG A 177 -29.75 18.86 -19.85
N ALA A 178 -30.78 19.11 -20.63
CA ALA A 178 -31.15 18.26 -21.77
C ALA A 178 -29.97 18.10 -22.75
N GLY A 179 -29.78 16.89 -23.26
CA GLY A 179 -28.76 16.57 -24.27
C GLY A 179 -28.75 15.09 -24.65
N ILE A 180 -27.61 14.63 -25.16
CA ILE A 180 -27.44 13.24 -25.64
C ILE A 180 -27.09 12.37 -24.44
N GLY A 181 -28.04 11.57 -23.96
CA GLY A 181 -27.84 10.55 -22.95
C GLY A 181 -28.97 9.53 -22.94
N GLU A 182 -28.97 8.64 -21.95
CA GLU A 182 -29.94 7.54 -21.85
C GLU A 182 -30.93 7.71 -20.69
N GLU A 183 -30.64 8.56 -19.69
CA GLU A 183 -31.54 8.82 -18.57
C GLU A 183 -32.57 9.90 -18.93
N PHE A 184 -33.84 9.63 -18.65
CA PHE A 184 -34.93 10.59 -18.85
C PHE A 184 -34.75 11.82 -17.97
N PHE A 185 -34.77 13.01 -18.58
CA PHE A 185 -34.62 14.29 -17.90
C PHE A 185 -35.95 15.05 -17.79
N SER A 186 -36.60 15.30 -18.94
CA SER A 186 -37.89 16.02 -19.02
C SER A 186 -38.66 15.62 -20.28
N LEU A 187 -39.95 16.01 -20.32
CA LEU A 187 -40.73 16.01 -21.54
C LEU A 187 -40.68 17.41 -22.13
N ARG A 188 -40.50 17.51 -23.46
CA ARG A 188 -40.70 18.75 -24.20
C ARG A 188 -41.64 18.54 -25.37
N GLU A 189 -42.24 19.62 -25.86
CA GLU A 189 -43.00 19.60 -27.11
C GLU A 189 -42.10 19.20 -28.29
N TYR A 190 -42.63 18.36 -29.16
CA TYR A 190 -41.98 17.95 -30.40
C TYR A 190 -41.75 19.16 -31.30
N CYS A 191 -40.52 19.32 -31.80
CA CYS A 191 -40.23 20.26 -32.87
C CYS A 191 -39.86 19.51 -34.15
N ALA A 192 -40.20 20.09 -35.30
CA ALA A 192 -39.80 19.54 -36.59
C ALA A 192 -38.27 19.43 -36.66
N GLY A 193 -37.76 18.20 -36.82
CA GLY A 193 -36.32 17.88 -36.76
C GLY A 193 -35.95 16.92 -35.63
N ASP A 194 -36.83 16.69 -34.67
CA ASP A 194 -36.63 15.68 -33.63
C ASP A 194 -36.75 14.25 -34.17
N GLU A 195 -35.91 13.36 -33.64
CA GLU A 195 -35.96 11.94 -33.99
C GLU A 195 -37.26 11.29 -33.50
N TYR A 196 -38.00 10.64 -34.40
CA TYR A 196 -39.26 9.94 -34.09
C TYR A 196 -39.12 8.90 -32.97
N ARG A 197 -37.95 8.27 -32.82
CA ARG A 197 -37.66 7.28 -31.77
C ARG A 197 -37.73 7.88 -30.36
N LYS A 198 -37.54 9.19 -30.22
CA LYS A 198 -37.58 9.90 -28.93
C LYS A 198 -39.00 10.35 -28.53
N ILE A 199 -39.99 10.19 -29.42
CA ILE A 199 -41.40 10.53 -29.12
C ILE A 199 -41.93 9.61 -28.03
N ASN A 200 -42.46 10.22 -26.97
CA ASN A 200 -43.14 9.49 -25.91
C ASN A 200 -44.63 9.33 -26.28
N TRP A 201 -44.95 8.25 -27.00
CA TRP A 201 -46.31 7.98 -27.48
C TRP A 201 -47.35 7.92 -26.35
N LYS A 202 -46.95 7.42 -25.17
CA LYS A 202 -47.84 7.31 -24.00
C LYS A 202 -48.13 8.66 -23.36
N ALA A 203 -47.15 9.57 -23.32
CA ALA A 203 -47.38 10.93 -22.85
C ALA A 203 -48.16 11.74 -23.89
N SER A 204 -47.85 11.57 -25.18
CA SER A 204 -48.52 12.26 -26.29
C SER A 204 -50.00 11.91 -26.36
N SER A 205 -50.38 10.65 -26.13
CA SER A 205 -51.79 10.23 -26.11
C SER A 205 -52.61 10.81 -24.95
N ARG A 206 -51.94 11.29 -23.88
CA ARG A 206 -52.60 11.91 -22.72
C ARG A 206 -52.71 13.42 -22.82
N TYR A 207 -51.69 14.06 -23.40
CA TYR A 207 -51.65 15.52 -23.53
C TYR A 207 -52.35 16.03 -24.81
N GLY A 208 -52.54 15.18 -25.82
CA GLY A 208 -53.15 15.55 -27.10
C GLY A 208 -52.15 16.07 -28.13
N ASP A 209 -50.96 16.51 -27.68
CA ASP A 209 -49.86 16.99 -28.51
C ASP A 209 -48.64 16.04 -28.48
N LEU A 210 -47.83 16.06 -29.54
CA LEU A 210 -46.61 15.26 -29.61
C LEU A 210 -45.56 15.78 -28.63
N VAL A 211 -45.11 14.91 -27.73
CA VAL A 211 -44.03 15.19 -26.76
C VAL A 211 -42.87 14.22 -26.92
N VAL A 212 -41.67 14.75 -26.75
CA VAL A 212 -40.39 14.06 -26.91
C VAL A 212 -39.72 13.91 -25.55
N ASN A 213 -39.12 12.76 -25.29
CA ASN A 213 -38.25 12.55 -24.14
C ASN A 213 -36.94 13.33 -24.36
N GLU A 214 -36.67 14.30 -23.49
CA GLU A 214 -35.33 14.84 -23.34
C GLU A 214 -34.54 13.94 -22.41
N PHE A 215 -33.31 13.65 -22.82
CA PHE A 215 -32.38 12.84 -22.04
C PHE A 215 -31.33 13.73 -21.38
N GLU A 216 -30.79 13.25 -20.27
CA GLU A 216 -29.78 13.97 -19.51
C GLU A 216 -28.43 13.94 -20.25
N ALA A 217 -27.79 15.09 -20.49
CA ALA A 217 -26.57 15.12 -21.28
C ALA A 217 -25.41 14.37 -20.60
N LEU A 218 -24.82 13.40 -21.30
CA LEU A 218 -23.62 12.69 -20.89
C LEU A 218 -22.40 13.63 -20.89
N LYS A 219 -21.78 13.94 -19.73
CA LYS A 219 -20.61 14.84 -19.61
C LYS A 219 -19.47 14.35 -18.71
N ILE A 220 -18.24 14.73 -19.08
CA ILE A 220 -17.01 14.49 -18.30
C ILE A 220 -16.97 15.44 -17.09
N THR A 221 -16.72 14.88 -15.91
CA THR A 221 -16.50 15.65 -14.68
C THR A 221 -15.04 15.57 -14.25
N ASP A 222 -14.49 16.68 -13.76
CA ASP A 222 -13.20 16.70 -13.08
C ASP A 222 -13.42 16.22 -11.63
N VAL A 223 -12.85 15.07 -11.29
CA VAL A 223 -12.86 14.47 -9.97
C VAL A 223 -11.47 14.60 -9.38
N ILE A 224 -11.33 15.16 -8.19
CA ILE A 224 -10.04 15.34 -7.52
C ILE A 224 -10.05 14.49 -6.26
N ILE A 225 -9.11 13.55 -6.17
CA ILE A 225 -8.86 12.82 -4.93
C ILE A 225 -7.88 13.63 -4.09
N ILE A 226 -8.28 13.93 -2.86
CA ILE A 226 -7.50 14.66 -1.87
C ILE A 226 -7.20 13.72 -0.72
N LEU A 227 -5.94 13.35 -0.55
CA LEU A 227 -5.48 12.42 0.48
C LEU A 227 -4.89 13.16 1.67
N ASP A 228 -5.38 12.83 2.87
CA ASP A 228 -4.78 13.21 4.14
C ASP A 228 -3.63 12.25 4.48
N ALA A 229 -2.39 12.76 4.48
CA ALA A 229 -1.18 11.99 4.76
C ALA A 229 -0.42 12.52 6.00
N ARG A 230 -1.13 13.16 6.93
CA ARG A 230 -0.53 13.68 8.16
C ARG A 230 -0.02 12.57 9.08
N ARG A 231 0.81 12.95 10.05
CA ARG A 231 1.48 12.06 11.01
C ARG A 231 0.49 11.25 11.84
N GLU A 232 -0.67 11.79 12.16
CA GLU A 232 -1.69 11.08 12.96
C GLU A 232 -2.19 9.81 12.26
N ASN A 233 -2.04 9.74 10.93
CA ASN A 233 -2.44 8.59 10.12
C ASN A 233 -1.41 7.44 10.17
N ALA A 234 -0.35 7.55 10.98
CA ALA A 234 0.64 6.48 11.22
C ALA A 234 0.11 5.34 12.10
N LEU A 235 -1.12 5.44 12.61
CA LEU A 235 -1.72 4.43 13.48
C LEU A 235 -1.80 3.05 12.81
N GLY A 236 -1.15 2.04 13.42
CA GLY A 236 -1.16 0.62 13.01
C GLY A 236 0.26 0.08 12.76
N GLU A 237 0.55 -1.15 13.17
CA GLU A 237 1.90 -1.75 13.06
C GLU A 237 2.11 -2.45 11.71
N GLU A 238 1.28 -3.43 11.37
CA GLU A 238 1.44 -4.18 10.11
C GLU A 238 1.01 -3.36 8.89
N LYS A 239 -0.09 -2.62 9.06
CA LYS A 239 -0.71 -1.77 8.05
C LYS A 239 -1.30 -0.56 8.76
N SER A 240 -0.83 0.61 8.39
CA SER A 240 -1.29 1.87 8.99
C SER A 240 -2.66 2.28 8.46
N ILE A 241 -3.40 3.12 9.19
CA ILE A 241 -4.64 3.71 8.71
C ILE A 241 -4.43 4.56 7.45
N LEU A 242 -3.22 5.13 7.27
CA LEU A 242 -2.80 5.73 6.02
C LEU A 242 -2.73 4.71 4.88
N ASP A 243 -2.21 3.50 5.11
CA ASP A 243 -2.14 2.48 4.06
C ASP A 243 -3.53 2.08 3.56
N TYR A 244 -4.53 1.99 4.45
CA TYR A 244 -5.94 1.82 4.04
C TYR A 244 -6.46 3.04 3.26
N SER A 245 -6.09 4.26 3.66
CA SER A 245 -6.42 5.47 2.91
C SER A 245 -5.78 5.49 1.51
N LEU A 246 -4.55 4.97 1.39
CA LEU A 246 -3.82 4.85 0.12
C LEU A 246 -4.48 3.81 -0.80
N ASP A 247 -4.87 2.65 -0.26
CA ASP A 247 -5.61 1.63 -1.01
C ASP A 247 -6.96 2.17 -1.49
N ALA A 248 -7.68 2.92 -0.64
CA ALA A 248 -8.90 3.60 -1.02
C ALA A 248 -8.64 4.62 -2.15
N ALA A 249 -7.63 5.49 -2.00
CA ALA A 249 -7.28 6.48 -3.02
C ALA A 249 -6.89 5.82 -4.36
N ALA A 250 -6.13 4.72 -4.33
CA ALA A 250 -5.74 3.96 -5.51
C ALA A 250 -6.95 3.32 -6.21
N SER A 251 -7.83 2.70 -5.43
CA SER A 251 -9.07 2.06 -5.91
C SER A 251 -10.05 3.08 -6.50
N LEU A 252 -10.26 4.21 -5.80
CA LEU A 252 -11.09 5.32 -6.25
C LEU A 252 -10.52 5.97 -7.52
N SER A 253 -9.18 6.08 -7.63
CA SER A 253 -8.49 6.58 -8.82
C SER A 253 -8.79 5.71 -10.04
N ALA A 254 -8.60 4.40 -9.89
CA ALA A 254 -8.87 3.43 -10.96
C ALA A 254 -10.36 3.44 -11.37
N ALA A 255 -11.27 3.47 -10.39
CA ALA A 255 -12.70 3.50 -10.64
C ALA A 255 -13.16 4.79 -11.34
N THR A 256 -12.60 5.93 -10.96
CA THR A 256 -12.90 7.24 -11.55
C THR A 256 -12.52 7.29 -13.02
N LEU A 257 -11.33 6.80 -13.37
CA LEU A 257 -10.85 6.73 -14.75
C LEU A 257 -11.61 5.70 -15.58
N LYS A 258 -11.90 4.52 -15.01
CA LYS A 258 -12.76 3.49 -15.64
C LYS A 258 -14.16 4.05 -15.94
N GLY A 259 -14.66 4.91 -15.06
CA GLY A 259 -15.92 5.65 -15.24
C GLY A 259 -15.85 6.84 -16.19
N GLY A 260 -14.79 7.01 -16.99
CA GLY A 260 -14.69 8.03 -18.05
C GLY A 260 -14.43 9.46 -17.57
N ASN A 261 -14.14 9.66 -16.28
CA ASN A 261 -13.94 10.97 -15.69
C ASN A 261 -12.47 11.43 -15.77
N ARG A 262 -12.25 12.73 -15.65
CA ARG A 262 -10.91 13.30 -15.49
C ARG A 262 -10.52 13.26 -14.03
N LEU A 263 -9.38 12.65 -13.73
CA LEU A 263 -8.91 12.46 -12.36
C LEU A 263 -7.77 13.42 -12.05
N GLY A 264 -7.95 14.31 -11.09
CA GLY A 264 -6.88 15.04 -10.42
C GLY A 264 -6.50 14.35 -9.11
N PHE A 265 -5.29 14.62 -8.62
CA PHE A 265 -4.81 14.12 -7.34
C PHE A 265 -4.13 15.22 -6.55
N PHE A 266 -4.35 15.22 -5.24
CA PHE A 266 -3.68 16.10 -4.31
C PHE A 266 -3.45 15.37 -2.99
N SER A 267 -2.29 15.51 -2.37
CA SER A 267 -2.06 15.02 -1.01
C SER A 267 -1.40 16.10 -0.16
N TYR A 268 -1.68 16.08 1.13
CA TYR A 268 -1.08 17.00 2.10
C TYR A 268 -0.61 16.26 3.36
N GLY A 269 0.42 16.82 3.97
CA GLY A 269 1.16 16.25 5.09
C GLY A 269 2.42 17.07 5.28
N ASP A 270 3.58 16.43 5.25
CA ASP A 270 4.90 17.10 5.22
C ASP A 270 5.30 17.53 3.80
N SER A 271 4.82 16.80 2.80
CA SER A 271 5.06 17.05 1.38
C SER A 271 3.74 17.16 0.63
N PHE A 272 3.71 18.05 -0.37
CA PHE A 272 2.56 18.23 -1.23
C PHE A 272 2.79 17.57 -2.57
N HIS A 273 1.90 16.66 -2.95
CA HIS A 273 1.87 16.12 -4.30
C HIS A 273 0.63 16.65 -5.01
N ARG A 274 0.78 17.02 -6.28
CA ARG A 274 -0.32 17.58 -7.08
C ARG A 274 -0.23 17.08 -8.50
N LEU A 275 -1.37 16.62 -9.01
CA LEU A 275 -1.58 16.33 -10.42
C LEU A 275 -2.90 16.92 -10.90
N TYR A 276 -2.83 17.64 -12.02
CA TYR A 276 -4.02 18.19 -12.68
C TYR A 276 -4.90 17.08 -13.29
N PRO A 277 -6.19 17.33 -13.52
CA PRO A 277 -7.10 16.31 -14.03
C PRO A 277 -6.70 15.74 -15.40
N GLY A 278 -6.50 14.41 -15.47
CA GLY A 278 -6.17 13.64 -16.67
C GLY A 278 -7.04 12.39 -16.82
N THR A 279 -7.09 11.79 -18.02
CA THR A 279 -7.95 10.62 -18.32
C THR A 279 -7.19 9.33 -18.65
N THR A 280 -5.87 9.40 -18.83
CA THR A 280 -5.11 8.30 -19.45
C THR A 280 -4.68 7.23 -18.44
N ARG A 281 -4.43 6.01 -18.93
CA ARG A 281 -3.82 4.94 -18.09
C ARG A 281 -2.46 5.35 -17.53
N ARG A 282 -1.65 6.09 -18.30
CA ARG A 282 -0.37 6.66 -17.82
C ARG A 282 -0.58 7.62 -16.64
N HIS A 283 -1.70 8.36 -16.63
CA HIS A 283 -2.06 9.23 -15.52
C HIS A 283 -2.35 8.46 -14.24
N LEU A 284 -3.04 7.32 -14.34
CA LEU A 284 -3.24 6.42 -13.20
C LEU A 284 -1.92 5.92 -12.64
N LEU A 285 -1.00 5.46 -13.50
CA LEU A 285 0.31 4.95 -13.08
C LEU A 285 1.10 6.00 -12.30
N LYS A 286 1.10 7.27 -12.77
CA LYS A 286 1.73 8.39 -12.03
C LYS A 286 1.13 8.61 -10.65
N ILE A 287 -0.20 8.48 -10.51
CA ILE A 287 -0.86 8.60 -9.21
C ILE A 287 -0.44 7.44 -8.30
N LEU A 288 -0.41 6.20 -8.81
CA LEU A 288 0.01 5.02 -8.04
C LEU A 288 1.48 5.12 -7.59
N GLU A 289 2.36 5.65 -8.44
CA GLU A 289 3.76 5.94 -8.10
C GLU A 289 3.84 6.93 -6.94
N ILE A 290 3.12 8.06 -7.01
CA ILE A 290 3.04 9.03 -5.91
C ILE A 290 2.53 8.37 -4.63
N LEU A 291 1.43 7.61 -4.69
CA LEU A 291 0.86 6.93 -3.52
C LEU A 291 1.83 5.93 -2.88
N THR A 292 2.77 5.37 -3.65
CA THR A 292 3.79 4.44 -3.15
C THR A 292 4.79 5.14 -2.22
N GLU A 293 5.12 6.39 -2.51
CA GLU A 293 6.12 7.18 -1.78
C GLU A 293 5.56 7.87 -0.52
N ILE A 294 4.24 8.12 -0.47
CA ILE A 294 3.61 8.88 0.61
C ILE A 294 3.83 8.19 1.98
N ARG A 295 4.32 8.96 2.95
CA ARG A 295 4.51 8.54 4.35
C ARG A 295 3.68 9.43 5.30
N PRO A 296 3.24 8.90 6.46
CA PRO A 296 2.44 9.67 7.41
C PRO A 296 3.34 10.68 8.13
N LYS A 297 3.49 11.88 7.56
CA LYS A 297 4.34 12.95 8.09
C LYS A 297 3.64 14.29 7.98
N GLY A 298 4.11 15.26 8.78
CA GLY A 298 3.56 16.61 8.84
C GLY A 298 2.26 16.68 9.64
N SER A 299 1.80 17.91 9.89
CA SER A 299 0.65 18.22 10.74
C SER A 299 -0.28 19.28 10.13
N LEU A 300 -0.07 19.60 8.85
CA LEU A 300 -0.81 20.68 8.19
C LEU A 300 -2.28 20.31 8.01
N ARG A 301 -3.16 21.12 8.59
CA ARG A 301 -4.61 20.86 8.65
C ARG A 301 -5.33 21.30 7.39
N LEU A 302 -6.46 20.66 7.09
CA LEU A 302 -7.24 20.88 5.85
C LEU A 302 -7.75 22.33 5.70
N ASP A 303 -8.05 23.00 6.81
CA ASP A 303 -8.52 24.38 6.85
C ASP A 303 -7.51 25.39 6.29
N TYR A 304 -6.21 25.12 6.37
CA TYR A 304 -5.17 25.90 5.69
C TYR A 304 -5.01 25.49 4.23
N VAL A 305 -5.09 24.19 3.96
CA VAL A 305 -4.87 23.61 2.62
C VAL A 305 -5.98 23.96 1.64
N LYS A 306 -7.20 24.24 2.13
CA LYS A 306 -8.37 24.59 1.29
C LYS A 306 -8.11 25.73 0.30
N ASN A 307 -7.28 26.71 0.68
CA ASN A 307 -6.94 27.86 -0.17
C ASN A 307 -6.06 27.45 -1.35
N PHE A 308 -5.16 26.48 -1.14
CA PHE A 308 -4.38 25.89 -2.23
C PHE A 308 -5.26 25.06 -3.15
N ILE A 309 -6.15 24.23 -2.58
CA ILE A 309 -7.10 23.41 -3.36
C ILE A 309 -7.95 24.30 -4.29
N SER A 310 -8.46 25.41 -3.77
CA SER A 310 -9.32 26.32 -4.55
C SER A 310 -8.58 27.14 -5.60
N ALA A 311 -7.27 27.33 -5.45
CA ALA A 311 -6.42 27.96 -6.45
C ALA A 311 -6.10 27.01 -7.63
N PHE A 312 -6.02 25.70 -7.39
CA PHE A 312 -5.58 24.73 -8.40
C PHE A 312 -6.72 24.00 -9.12
N PHE A 313 -7.89 23.90 -8.49
CA PHE A 313 -9.00 23.12 -9.02
C PHE A 313 -10.25 23.98 -9.21
N SER A 314 -11.01 23.70 -10.28
CA SER A 314 -12.21 24.46 -10.60
C SER A 314 -13.33 24.21 -9.58
N ARG A 315 -14.02 25.27 -9.14
CA ARG A 315 -15.10 25.21 -8.14
C ARG A 315 -16.26 24.25 -8.50
N GLY A 316 -16.39 23.89 -9.77
CA GLY A 316 -17.39 22.93 -10.26
C GLY A 316 -16.96 21.46 -10.19
N SER A 317 -15.74 21.18 -9.73
CA SER A 317 -15.20 19.83 -9.65
C SER A 317 -15.71 19.08 -8.43
N GLN A 318 -15.74 17.75 -8.54
CA GLN A 318 -16.05 16.88 -7.41
C GLN A 318 -14.77 16.58 -6.63
N LEU A 319 -14.78 16.84 -5.33
CA LEU A 319 -13.69 16.53 -4.42
C LEU A 319 -14.02 15.24 -3.66
N ILE A 320 -13.13 14.26 -3.73
CA ILE A 320 -13.17 13.05 -2.90
C ILE A 320 -12.04 13.18 -1.87
N LEU A 321 -12.40 13.55 -0.66
CA LEU A 321 -11.49 13.63 0.47
C LEU A 321 -11.33 12.23 1.08
N VAL A 322 -10.10 11.73 1.14
CA VAL A 322 -9.77 10.46 1.81
C VAL A 322 -9.01 10.78 3.09
N SER A 323 -9.66 10.59 4.24
CA SER A 323 -9.08 10.87 5.56
C SER A 323 -9.72 10.02 6.66
N PRO A 324 -8.97 9.49 7.63
CA PRO A 324 -9.52 8.76 8.77
C PRO A 324 -10.30 9.63 9.77
N LEU A 325 -10.31 10.96 9.58
CA LEU A 325 -11.04 11.92 10.41
C LEU A 325 -10.61 11.89 11.88
N LEU A 326 -9.30 11.94 12.12
CA LEU A 326 -8.72 11.88 13.47
C LEU A 326 -8.80 13.22 14.23
N ASP A 327 -9.26 14.30 13.60
CA ASP A 327 -9.35 15.61 14.23
C ASP A 327 -10.60 16.40 13.81
N THR A 328 -11.07 17.26 14.70
CA THR A 328 -12.32 18.02 14.51
C THR A 328 -12.20 19.19 13.53
N SER A 329 -10.99 19.71 13.27
CA SER A 329 -10.84 20.82 12.28
C SER A 329 -11.13 20.42 10.85
N PHE A 330 -11.12 19.11 10.58
CA PHE A 330 -11.48 18.59 9.28
C PHE A 330 -12.87 19.10 8.85
N LEU A 331 -13.80 19.23 9.80
CA LEU A 331 -15.11 19.83 9.58
C LEU A 331 -15.01 21.26 9.03
N SER A 332 -14.21 22.13 9.64
CA SER A 332 -14.01 23.51 9.19
C SER A 332 -13.37 23.58 7.79
N GLY A 333 -12.49 22.63 7.47
CA GLY A 333 -11.93 22.47 6.12
C GLY A 333 -13.00 22.10 5.10
N VAL A 334 -13.83 21.10 5.41
CA VAL A 334 -14.95 20.65 4.56
C VAL A 334 -15.99 21.76 4.35
N GLN A 335 -16.39 22.44 5.42
CA GLN A 335 -17.29 23.60 5.36
C GLN A 335 -16.76 24.70 4.45
N GLY A 336 -15.46 25.00 4.54
CA GLY A 336 -14.80 25.97 3.66
C GLY A 336 -14.82 25.55 2.19
N LEU A 337 -14.49 24.30 1.88
CA LEU A 337 -14.55 23.78 0.51
C LEU A 337 -15.97 23.78 -0.05
N TYR A 338 -16.96 23.40 0.77
CA TYR A 338 -18.37 23.45 0.42
C TYR A 338 -18.84 24.89 0.11
N ALA A 339 -18.45 25.86 0.95
CA ALA A 339 -18.76 27.28 0.76
C ALA A 339 -18.11 27.86 -0.51
N LEU A 340 -16.94 27.37 -0.90
CA LEU A 340 -16.26 27.73 -2.15
C LEU A 340 -16.92 27.14 -3.41
N GLY A 341 -17.93 26.28 -3.25
CA GLY A 341 -18.77 25.76 -4.33
C GLY A 341 -18.47 24.33 -4.76
N PHE A 342 -17.46 23.68 -4.16
CA PHE A 342 -17.10 22.30 -4.49
C PHE A 342 -18.17 21.30 -4.00
N ASP A 343 -18.36 20.21 -4.75
CA ASP A 343 -19.09 19.05 -4.24
C ASP A 343 -18.13 18.11 -3.53
N VAL A 344 -18.35 17.92 -2.23
CA VAL A 344 -17.44 17.16 -1.37
C VAL A 344 -18.04 15.79 -1.04
N MET A 345 -17.24 14.77 -1.28
CA MET A 345 -17.42 13.42 -0.75
C MET A 345 -16.26 13.12 0.20
N VAL A 346 -16.55 12.60 1.37
CA VAL A 346 -15.56 12.16 2.36
C VAL A 346 -15.60 10.64 2.41
N VAL A 347 -14.46 10.00 2.15
CA VAL A 347 -14.25 8.57 2.33
C VAL A 347 -13.33 8.40 3.52
N SER A 348 -13.84 7.81 4.60
CA SER A 348 -13.11 7.71 5.87
C SER A 348 -12.91 6.25 6.27
N PRO A 349 -11.68 5.71 6.23
CA PRO A 349 -11.40 4.45 6.89
C PRO A 349 -11.51 4.64 8.40
N SER A 350 -12.33 3.82 9.06
CA SER A 350 -12.60 3.92 10.48
C SER A 350 -11.36 3.52 11.31
N PRO A 351 -10.84 4.41 12.17
CA PRO A 351 -9.68 4.12 12.99
C PRO A 351 -10.04 3.31 14.25
N ILE A 352 -11.32 3.20 14.62
CA ILE A 352 -11.78 2.69 15.92
C ILE A 352 -11.25 1.28 16.19
N LYS A 353 -11.40 0.36 15.23
CA LYS A 353 -10.93 -1.03 15.38
C LYS A 353 -9.41 -1.12 15.45
N ILE A 354 -8.71 -0.31 14.64
CA ILE A 354 -7.25 -0.25 14.69
C ILE A 354 -6.81 0.25 16.07
N GLN A 355 -7.33 1.38 16.55
CA GLN A 355 -7.04 1.91 17.89
C GLN A 355 -7.36 0.89 18.99
N TRP A 356 -8.47 0.17 18.87
CA TRP A 356 -8.88 -0.86 19.83
C TRP A 356 -7.90 -2.04 19.93
N LEU A 357 -7.29 -2.46 18.82
CA LEU A 357 -6.31 -3.55 18.81
C LEU A 357 -4.99 -3.18 19.49
N TYR A 358 -4.67 -1.88 19.56
CA TYR A 358 -3.38 -1.39 20.07
C TYR A 358 -3.45 -0.68 21.43
N CYS A 359 -4.65 -0.42 21.98
CA CYS A 359 -4.78 0.13 23.31
C CYS A 359 -4.50 -0.95 24.38
N ASN A 360 -3.79 -0.56 25.44
CA ASN A 360 -3.51 -1.44 26.57
C ASN A 360 -4.82 -1.78 27.28
N LYS A 361 -5.03 -3.05 27.62
CA LYS A 361 -6.29 -3.56 28.23
C LYS A 361 -6.44 -3.13 29.70
N ASP A 362 -6.50 -1.83 29.95
CA ASP A 362 -6.80 -1.25 31.26
C ASP A 362 -8.31 -1.17 31.52
N ILE A 363 -8.70 -0.94 32.78
CA ILE A 363 -10.11 -0.84 33.20
C ILE A 363 -10.87 0.28 32.45
N TYR A 364 -10.20 1.34 32.00
CA TYR A 364 -10.79 2.44 31.24
C TYR A 364 -10.93 2.15 29.72
N HIS A 365 -10.55 0.97 29.27
CA HIS A 365 -10.48 0.61 27.86
C HIS A 365 -11.86 0.61 27.18
N GLU A 366 -12.88 0.07 27.83
CA GLU A 366 -14.26 0.06 27.29
C GLU A 366 -14.90 1.44 27.26
N LEU A 367 -14.71 2.24 28.32
CA LEU A 367 -15.23 3.61 28.37
C LEU A 367 -14.57 4.49 27.29
N SER A 368 -13.26 4.35 27.10
CA SER A 368 -12.52 5.07 26.07
C SER A 368 -13.01 4.73 24.67
N LYS A 369 -13.26 3.45 24.38
CA LYS A 369 -13.85 3.02 23.10
C LYS A 369 -15.21 3.68 22.87
N LYS A 370 -16.09 3.63 23.88
CA LYS A 370 -17.43 4.22 23.77
C LYS A 370 -17.36 5.72 23.51
N ILE A 371 -16.46 6.43 24.19
CA ILE A 371 -16.24 7.87 23.97
C ILE A 371 -15.79 8.13 22.53
N LEU A 372 -14.82 7.36 22.01
CA LEU A 372 -14.33 7.51 20.63
C LEU A 372 -15.42 7.21 19.59
N GLU A 373 -16.27 6.21 19.83
CA GLU A 373 -17.42 5.89 18.97
C GLU A 373 -18.45 7.03 18.95
N GLU A 374 -18.77 7.62 20.10
CA GLU A 374 -19.69 8.75 20.22
C GLU A 374 -19.13 10.02 19.55
N GLU A 375 -17.86 10.34 19.78
CA GLU A 375 -17.18 11.46 19.14
C GLU A 375 -17.14 11.33 17.62
N ARG A 376 -16.80 10.14 17.11
CA ARG A 376 -16.84 9.87 15.66
C ARG A 376 -18.26 10.00 15.12
N THR A 377 -19.25 9.43 15.78
CA THR A 377 -20.66 9.50 15.36
C THR A 377 -21.12 10.96 15.26
N ARG A 378 -20.77 11.78 16.25
CA ARG A 378 -21.05 13.21 16.25
C ARG A 378 -20.37 13.93 15.08
N LEU A 379 -19.07 13.68 14.87
CA LEU A 379 -18.31 14.28 13.77
C LEU A 379 -18.88 13.91 12.39
N LEU A 380 -19.21 12.64 12.17
CA LEU A 380 -19.82 12.16 10.93
C LEU A 380 -21.19 12.80 10.70
N SER A 381 -22.00 12.97 11.75
CA SER A 381 -23.29 13.66 11.68
C SER A 381 -23.12 15.11 11.20
N MET A 382 -22.18 15.85 11.79
CA MET A 382 -21.87 17.23 11.39
C MET A 382 -21.33 17.32 9.96
N LEU A 383 -20.49 16.37 9.53
CA LEU A 383 -19.96 16.35 8.17
C LEU A 383 -21.02 16.07 7.11
N ARG A 384 -22.05 15.27 7.43
CA ARG A 384 -23.16 14.94 6.52
C ARG A 384 -24.02 16.14 6.14
N GLU A 385 -23.94 17.25 6.88
CA GLU A 385 -24.56 18.53 6.52
C GLU A 385 -23.87 19.25 5.36
N TYR A 386 -22.62 18.89 5.02
CA TYR A 386 -21.83 19.59 4.01
C TYR A 386 -21.28 18.65 2.93
N ALA A 387 -21.17 17.36 3.21
CA ALA A 387 -20.56 16.37 2.33
C ALA A 387 -21.30 15.03 2.36
N ILE A 388 -21.14 14.25 1.29
CA ILE A 388 -21.50 12.84 1.31
C ILE A 388 -20.42 12.09 2.07
N VAL A 389 -20.77 11.45 3.18
CA VAL A 389 -19.78 10.79 4.05
C VAL A 389 -19.92 9.28 3.97
N VAL A 390 -18.83 8.62 3.60
CA VAL A 390 -18.66 7.17 3.53
C VAL A 390 -17.75 6.76 4.67
N ASP A 391 -18.36 6.28 5.75
CA ASP A 391 -17.62 5.68 6.86
C ASP A 391 -17.36 4.21 6.51
N TRP A 392 -16.09 3.84 6.39
CA TRP A 392 -15.66 2.54 5.89
C TRP A 392 -14.95 1.76 6.97
N ASP A 393 -15.49 0.59 7.31
CA ASP A 393 -14.78 -0.39 8.13
C ASP A 393 -13.72 -1.12 7.27
N VAL A 394 -12.45 -0.97 7.63
CA VAL A 394 -11.28 -1.44 6.88
C VAL A 394 -11.25 -2.96 6.67
N GLU A 395 -12.00 -3.73 7.46
CA GLU A 395 -12.14 -5.19 7.29
C GLU A 395 -13.08 -5.57 6.13
N MET A 396 -13.97 -4.67 5.72
CA MET A 396 -14.90 -4.89 4.63
C MET A 396 -14.34 -4.34 3.32
N PRO A 397 -14.69 -4.91 2.15
CA PRO A 397 -14.31 -4.31 0.87
C PRO A 397 -14.94 -2.92 0.69
N LEU A 398 -14.14 -1.91 0.33
CA LEU A 398 -14.59 -0.52 0.14
C LEU A 398 -15.77 -0.38 -0.84
N GLY A 399 -15.93 -1.30 -1.78
CA GLY A 399 -17.05 -1.30 -2.73
C GLY A 399 -18.43 -1.43 -2.09
N GLN A 400 -18.53 -2.07 -0.93
CA GLN A 400 -19.80 -2.26 -0.21
C GLN A 400 -20.34 -0.92 0.33
N PRO A 401 -19.63 -0.19 1.23
CA PRO A 401 -20.15 1.07 1.75
C PRO A 401 -20.36 2.10 0.65
N LEU A 402 -19.53 2.12 -0.40
CA LEU A 402 -19.72 3.00 -1.57
C LEU A 402 -21.03 2.73 -2.33
N SER A 403 -21.50 1.48 -2.37
CA SER A 403 -22.73 1.11 -3.06
C SER A 403 -24.00 1.46 -2.27
N GLU A 404 -23.89 1.49 -0.95
CA GLU A 404 -24.97 1.80 -0.01
C GLU A 404 -25.20 3.32 0.13
N VAL A 405 -24.24 4.13 -0.32
CA VAL A 405 -24.36 5.59 -0.33
C VAL A 405 -25.56 6.00 -1.18
N ARG A 406 -26.65 6.36 -0.51
CA ARG A 406 -27.68 7.18 -1.13
C ARG A 406 -27.06 8.54 -1.41
N LEU A 407 -27.16 8.99 -2.66
CA LEU A 407 -26.78 10.34 -3.08
C LEU A 407 -27.72 11.37 -2.44
N PHE A 408 -27.59 11.54 -1.13
CA PHE A 408 -28.28 12.54 -0.34
C PHE A 408 -27.50 13.83 -0.47
N ARG A 409 -28.19 14.91 -0.82
CA ARG A 409 -27.63 16.27 -0.72
C ARG A 409 -28.13 16.90 0.57
N PRO A 410 -27.26 17.54 1.36
CA PRO A 410 -27.72 18.36 2.46
C PRO A 410 -28.64 19.47 1.94
N ARG A 411 -29.72 19.71 2.68
CA ARG A 411 -30.66 20.80 2.38
C ARG A 411 -29.95 22.13 2.60
N ARG A 412 -30.20 23.07 1.68
CA ARG A 412 -29.78 24.46 1.82
C ARG A 412 -30.49 25.13 2.98
#